data_AF-A0A7M5V2W1-F1
#
_entry.id   AF-A0A7M5V2W1-F1
#
_cell.length_a   1.000
_cell.length_b   1.000
_cell.length_c   1.000
_cell.angle_alpha   90.00
_cell.angle_beta   90.00
_cell.angle_gamma   90.00
#
_symmetry.space_group_name_H-M   'P 1'
#
loop_
_entity.id
_entity.type
_entity.pdbx_description
1 polymer ?
#
loop_
_entity_poly.entity_id
_entity_poly.type
_entity_poly.pdbx_seq_one_letter_code
_entity_poly.pdbx_strand_id
1 'polypeptide(L)'
;MGTKQFDCDYHKDRYTQGRKRKRLEAGVIPKKVVKSKKGNCPCEIIVRDIVAFPEFKITRPTERIKRTCCTKLKVQFEKALPRFERFFITQFPSPNDHVGHEVEAVEVVKPPSDMCRELTDRIAGLSVLLEENTDLMEDVNNTLLSLVQKMESSLVLI
;
A
#
# COMPACT_ATOMS: atom_id res chain seq x y z
N MET A 1 1.21 8.50 -9.53
CA MET A 1 1.37 8.13 -8.11
C MET A 1 1.72 9.38 -7.35
N GLY A 2 1.08 9.59 -6.21
CA GLY A 2 1.26 10.82 -5.44
C GLY A 2 1.43 10.49 -3.96
N THR A 3 2.30 11.25 -3.30
CA THR A 3 2.37 11.30 -1.84
C THR A 3 1.72 12.60 -1.41
N LYS A 4 0.69 12.51 -0.57
CA LYS A 4 0.09 13.67 0.09
C LYS A 4 0.53 13.68 1.54
N GLN A 5 0.95 14.86 2.01
CA GLN A 5 1.28 15.11 3.41
C GLN A 5 0.20 16.02 3.98
N PHE A 6 -0.31 15.65 5.15
CA PHE A 6 -1.27 16.43 5.90
C PHE A 6 -0.63 16.80 7.23
N ASP A 7 -0.47 18.10 7.46
CA ASP A 7 0.08 18.61 8.72
C ASP A 7 -0.91 18.40 9.87
N CYS A 8 -0.39 18.23 11.09
CA CYS A 8 -1.20 18.32 12.29
C CYS A 8 -1.91 19.70 12.38
N ASP A 9 -3.10 19.76 12.98
CA ASP A 9 -3.83 21.04 13.16
C ASP A 9 -3.06 22.06 14.01
N TYR A 10 -2.21 21.56 14.91
CA TYR A 10 -1.29 22.33 15.72
C TYR A 10 0.00 22.69 14.99
N HIS A 11 0.18 22.33 13.72
CA HIS A 11 1.31 22.79 12.92
C HIS A 11 1.13 24.28 12.59
N LYS A 12 2.17 25.08 12.84
CA LYS A 12 2.21 26.45 12.32
C LYS A 12 2.45 26.39 10.82
N ASP A 13 1.45 26.85 10.06
CA ASP A 13 1.47 26.92 8.60
C ASP A 13 2.85 27.34 8.04
N ARG A 14 3.52 26.40 7.36
CA ARG A 14 4.85 26.57 6.76
C ARG A 14 4.90 27.74 5.79
N TYR A 15 3.79 28.01 5.09
CA TYR A 15 3.69 29.11 4.14
C TYR A 15 3.77 30.46 4.84
N THR A 16 3.09 30.59 5.99
CA THR A 16 3.17 31.81 6.80
C THR A 16 4.54 32.00 7.43
N GLN A 17 5.23 30.93 7.83
CA GLN A 17 6.61 31.00 8.33
C GLN A 17 7.58 31.46 7.23
N GLY A 18 7.48 30.87 6.03
CA GLY A 18 8.30 31.25 4.88
C GLY A 18 8.10 32.72 4.49
N ARG A 19 6.85 33.21 4.46
CA ARG A 19 6.55 34.63 4.20
C ARG A 19 7.09 35.55 5.29
N LYS A 20 6.98 35.18 6.57
CA LYS A 20 7.55 35.97 7.67
C LYS A 20 9.06 36.08 7.56
N ARG A 21 9.76 34.99 7.26
CA ARG A 21 11.22 34.98 7.08
C ARG A 21 11.65 35.93 5.97
N LYS A 22 11.02 35.84 4.80
CA LYS A 22 11.29 36.75 3.67
C LYS A 22 11.03 38.22 4.00
N ARG A 23 10.00 38.52 4.79
CA ARG A 23 9.69 39.90 5.23
C ARG A 23 10.72 40.45 6.22
N LEU A 24 11.21 39.61 7.12
CA LEU A 24 12.30 39.95 8.04
C LEU A 24 13.62 40.19 7.28
N GLU A 25 13.95 39.32 6.32
CA GLU A 25 15.10 39.50 5.42
C GLU A 25 15.00 40.81 4.63
N ALA A 26 13.79 41.26 4.28
CA ALA A 26 13.53 42.56 3.64
C ALA A 26 13.43 43.75 4.62
N GLY A 27 13.76 43.58 5.90
CA GLY A 27 13.75 44.66 6.90
C GLY A 27 12.35 45.13 7.33
N VAL A 28 11.28 44.42 6.96
CA VAL A 28 9.91 44.79 7.33
C VAL A 28 9.63 44.36 8.78
N ILE A 29 9.44 45.34 9.67
CA ILE A 29 9.09 45.10 11.06
C ILE A 29 7.71 44.43 11.14
N PRO A 30 7.61 43.19 11.67
CA PRO A 30 6.32 42.50 11.75
C PRO A 30 5.44 43.14 12.82
N LYS A 31 4.16 43.37 12.49
CA LYS A 31 3.13 43.74 13.47
C LYS A 31 3.06 42.67 14.57
N LYS A 32 2.83 43.09 15.81
CA LYS A 32 2.71 42.22 16.99
C LYS A 32 1.64 41.15 16.71
N VAL A 33 2.10 39.90 16.58
CA VAL A 33 1.22 38.77 16.23
C VAL A 33 0.53 38.30 17.51
N VAL A 34 -0.80 38.19 17.48
CA VAL A 34 -1.57 37.57 18.57
C VAL A 34 -1.08 36.14 18.76
N LYS A 35 -0.84 35.72 20.01
CA LYS A 35 -0.39 34.34 20.30
C LYS A 35 -1.41 33.35 19.74
N SER A 36 -1.02 32.60 18.71
CA SER A 36 -1.81 31.49 18.17
C SER A 36 -1.71 30.30 19.10
N LYS A 37 -2.80 29.54 19.25
CA LYS A 37 -2.83 28.26 19.96
C LYS A 37 -2.07 27.14 19.21
N LYS A 38 -1.67 27.37 17.94
CA LYS A 38 -0.92 26.39 17.14
C LYS A 38 0.55 26.31 17.58
N GLY A 39 0.98 25.10 17.96
CA GLY A 39 2.37 24.77 18.29
C GLY A 39 3.28 24.70 17.06
N ASN A 40 4.55 24.32 17.25
CA ASN A 40 5.40 23.91 16.13
C ASN A 40 5.45 22.38 16.07
N CYS A 41 4.28 21.72 16.10
CA CYS A 41 4.23 20.26 16.13
C CYS A 41 4.72 19.69 14.79
N PRO A 42 5.77 18.84 14.75
CA PRO A 42 6.34 18.35 13.49
C PRO A 42 5.54 17.21 12.84
N CYS A 43 4.48 16.71 13.48
CA CYS A 43 3.71 15.58 13.00
C CYS A 43 3.03 15.83 11.66
N GLU A 44 3.11 14.82 10.80
CA GLU A 44 2.44 14.75 9.50
C GLU A 44 1.79 13.38 9.33
N ILE A 45 0.61 13.35 8.73
CA ILE A 45 0.00 12.13 8.19
C ILE A 45 0.45 12.00 6.74
N ILE A 46 1.01 10.85 6.38
CA ILE A 46 1.49 10.59 5.03
C ILE A 46 0.53 9.62 4.35
N VAL A 47 -0.09 10.06 3.25
CA VAL A 47 -0.94 9.21 2.41
C VAL A 47 -0.24 8.95 1.08
N ARG A 48 0.05 7.69 0.78
CA ARG A 48 0.66 7.24 -0.48
C ARG A 48 -0.38 6.56 -1.35
N ASP A 49 -0.53 7.06 -2.57
CA ASP A 49 -1.38 6.47 -3.61
C ASP A 49 -0.52 5.66 -4.59
N ILE A 50 -0.60 4.34 -4.46
CA ILE A 50 0.20 3.38 -5.22
C ILE A 50 -0.71 2.68 -6.22
N VAL A 51 -0.31 2.69 -7.48
CA VAL A 51 -0.99 1.93 -8.55
C VAL A 51 -0.06 0.80 -8.97
N ALA A 52 -0.50 -0.44 -8.79
CA ALA A 52 0.22 -1.63 -9.20
C ALA A 52 -0.43 -2.24 -10.44
N PHE A 53 0.40 -2.84 -11.29
CA PHE A 53 -0.03 -3.61 -12.46
C PHE A 53 0.49 -5.04 -12.29
N PRO A 54 -0.30 -5.95 -11.70
CA PRO A 54 0.17 -7.30 -11.31
C PRO A 54 0.79 -8.08 -12.47
N GLU A 55 0.21 -7.96 -13.66
CA GLU A 55 0.66 -8.59 -14.91
C GLU A 55 2.04 -8.09 -15.39
N PHE A 56 2.49 -6.94 -14.88
CA PHE A 56 3.73 -6.26 -15.24
C PHE A 56 4.74 -6.26 -14.08
N LYS A 57 4.56 -7.15 -13.10
CA LYS A 57 5.45 -7.28 -11.93
C LYS A 57 6.85 -7.73 -12.36
N ILE A 58 7.85 -6.95 -11.98
CA ILE A 58 9.27 -7.26 -12.24
C ILE A 58 9.86 -7.94 -11.01
N THR A 59 10.26 -9.20 -11.12
CA THR A 59 10.91 -9.96 -10.03
C THR A 59 12.38 -9.62 -9.84
N ARG A 60 13.11 -9.34 -10.94
CA ARG A 60 14.53 -8.96 -10.91
C ARG A 60 14.73 -7.65 -11.69
N PRO A 61 14.79 -6.49 -11.01
CA PRO A 61 14.85 -5.21 -11.69
C PRO A 61 16.23 -4.98 -12.30
N THR A 62 16.31 -4.99 -13.63
CA THR A 62 17.44 -4.44 -14.40
C THR A 62 16.94 -3.29 -15.28
N GLU A 63 17.80 -2.35 -15.64
CA GLU A 63 17.40 -1.21 -16.49
C GLU A 63 16.79 -1.66 -17.83
N ARG A 64 17.34 -2.73 -18.43
CA ARG A 64 16.78 -3.34 -19.65
C ARG A 64 15.36 -3.86 -19.41
N ILE A 65 15.14 -4.63 -18.34
CA ILE A 65 13.82 -5.21 -18.02
C ILE A 65 12.80 -4.11 -17.72
N LYS A 66 13.19 -3.07 -16.96
CA LYS A 66 12.33 -1.92 -16.67
C LYS A 66 11.87 -1.22 -17.95
N ARG A 67 12.80 -0.96 -18.89
CA ARG A 67 12.47 -0.35 -20.19
C ARG A 67 11.50 -1.21 -20.99
N THR A 68 11.79 -2.51 -21.14
CA THR A 68 10.91 -3.44 -21.86
C THR A 68 9.52 -3.51 -21.22
N CYS A 69 9.44 -3.60 -19.89
CA CYS A 69 8.16 -3.64 -19.17
C CYS A 69 7.36 -2.34 -19.36
N CYS A 70 8.03 -1.17 -19.28
CA CYS A 70 7.41 0.12 -19.55
C CYS A 70 6.87 0.21 -20.98
N THR A 71 7.61 -0.25 -21.98
CA THR A 71 7.13 -0.30 -23.38
C THR A 71 5.91 -1.20 -23.51
N LYS A 72 5.94 -2.41 -22.93
CA LYS A 72 4.79 -3.32 -22.94
C LYS A 72 3.55 -2.70 -22.29
N LEU A 73 3.73 -2.04 -21.15
CA LEU A 73 2.64 -1.37 -20.43
C LEU A 73 2.04 -0.25 -21.29
N LYS A 74 2.86 0.58 -21.94
CA LYS A 74 2.39 1.64 -22.86
C LYS A 74 1.59 1.08 -24.03
N VAL A 75 2.10 0.05 -24.71
CA VAL A 75 1.40 -0.62 -25.81
C VAL A 75 0.07 -1.21 -25.36
N GLN A 76 0.02 -1.77 -24.14
CA GLN A 76 -1.23 -2.27 -23.60
C GLN A 76 -2.21 -1.13 -23.38
N PHE A 77 -1.80 -0.03 -22.75
CA PHE A 77 -2.64 1.16 -22.53
C PHE A 77 -3.22 1.77 -23.82
N GLU A 78 -2.49 1.71 -24.93
CA GLU A 78 -2.99 2.16 -26.24
C GLU A 78 -4.12 1.26 -26.78
N LYS A 79 -4.10 -0.03 -26.44
CA LYS A 79 -5.09 -1.01 -26.88
C LYS A 79 -6.29 -1.11 -25.95
N ALA A 80 -6.04 -1.17 -24.65
CA ALA A 80 -7.03 -1.32 -23.59
C ALA A 80 -6.47 -0.89 -22.23
N LEU A 81 -7.34 -0.56 -21.28
CA LEU A 81 -6.91 -0.34 -19.90
C LEU A 81 -6.40 -1.67 -19.29
N PRO A 82 -5.11 -1.77 -18.92
CA PRO A 82 -4.60 -2.95 -18.25
C PRO A 82 -5.24 -3.09 -16.86
N ARG A 83 -5.37 -4.34 -16.38
CA ARG A 83 -5.79 -4.59 -15.00
C ARG A 83 -4.81 -3.93 -14.04
N PHE A 84 -5.32 -3.10 -13.14
CA PHE A 84 -4.52 -2.44 -12.11
C PHE A 84 -5.19 -2.56 -10.75
N GLU A 85 -4.35 -2.50 -9.73
CA GLU A 85 -4.75 -2.46 -8.32
C GLU A 85 -4.30 -1.12 -7.75
N ARG A 86 -5.14 -0.47 -6.96
CA ARG A 86 -4.84 0.82 -6.34
C ARG A 86 -4.83 0.66 -4.82
N PHE A 87 -3.71 1.02 -4.21
CA PHE A 87 -3.50 0.93 -2.78
C PHE A 87 -3.33 2.34 -2.20
N PHE A 88 -4.05 2.62 -1.12
CA PHE A 88 -3.86 3.82 -0.31
C PHE A 88 -3.18 3.41 0.99
N ILE A 89 -1.90 3.73 1.13
CA ILE A 89 -1.15 3.48 2.36
C ILE A 89 -1.16 4.77 3.17
N THR A 90 -1.81 4.73 4.33
CA THR A 90 -1.84 5.84 5.28
C THR A 90 -0.90 5.53 6.43
N GLN A 91 0.04 6.41 6.67
CA GLN A 91 0.96 6.36 7.81
C GLN A 91 0.56 7.47 8.78
N PHE A 92 0.06 7.06 9.94
CA PHE A 92 -0.24 7.96 11.05
C PHE A 92 1.00 8.14 11.93
N PRO A 93 1.26 9.35 12.45
CA PRO A 93 2.30 9.57 13.45
C PRO A 93 1.94 8.85 14.75
N SER A 94 2.97 8.47 15.51
CA SER A 94 2.78 7.99 16.87
C SER A 94 2.25 9.13 17.77
N PRO A 95 1.45 8.85 18.80
CA PRO A 95 1.09 9.86 19.80
C PRO A 95 2.31 10.57 20.41
N ASN A 96 3.45 9.89 20.50
CA ASN A 96 4.69 10.44 21.03
C ASN A 96 5.45 11.35 20.04
N ASP A 97 5.11 11.31 18.75
CA ASP A 97 5.73 12.17 17.74
C ASP A 97 5.20 13.62 17.85
N HIS A 98 4.06 13.81 18.53
CA HIS A 98 3.44 15.10 18.74
C HIS A 98 4.25 15.93 19.74
N VAL A 99 4.63 17.14 19.35
CA VAL A 99 5.44 18.05 20.18
C VAL A 99 4.68 19.33 20.47
N GLY A 100 4.59 19.68 21.76
CA GLY A 100 4.07 20.97 22.21
C GLY A 100 2.54 21.08 22.24
N HIS A 101 1.83 19.95 22.18
CA HIS A 101 0.40 19.86 22.51
C HIS A 101 0.05 18.44 22.99
N GLU A 102 -1.00 18.33 23.80
CA GLU A 102 -1.55 17.03 24.20
C GLU A 102 -2.31 16.41 23.01
N VAL A 103 -2.23 15.08 22.90
CA VAL A 103 -3.02 14.28 21.98
C VAL A 103 -4.07 13.59 22.83
N GLU A 104 -5.34 13.90 22.61
CA GLU A 104 -6.41 13.13 23.22
C GLU A 104 -6.24 11.68 22.79
N ALA A 105 -6.16 10.77 23.76
CA ALA A 105 -6.07 9.35 23.47
C ALA A 105 -7.31 8.98 22.65
N VAL A 106 -7.11 8.78 21.35
CA VAL A 106 -8.15 8.22 20.50
C VAL A 106 -8.35 6.82 21.04
N GLU A 107 -9.50 6.59 21.69
CA GLU A 107 -9.93 5.23 21.96
C GLU A 107 -9.97 4.55 20.60
N VAL A 108 -9.01 3.64 20.38
CA VAL A 108 -9.05 2.76 19.23
C VAL A 108 -10.33 1.99 19.43
N VAL A 109 -11.38 2.39 18.71
CA VAL A 109 -12.63 1.65 18.67
C VAL A 109 -12.24 0.30 18.15
N LYS A 110 -12.05 -0.65 19.07
CA LYS A 110 -11.81 -2.02 18.69
C LYS A 110 -13.01 -2.38 17.83
N PRO A 111 -12.79 -2.94 16.63
CA PRO A 111 -13.89 -3.48 15.86
C PRO A 111 -14.74 -4.34 16.80
N PRO A 112 -16.09 -4.30 16.69
CA PRO A 112 -16.96 -5.12 17.51
C PRO A 112 -16.41 -6.55 17.52
N SER A 113 -16.29 -7.17 18.71
CA SER A 113 -15.70 -8.51 18.86
C SER A 113 -16.30 -9.52 17.88
N ASP A 114 -17.57 -9.34 17.57
CA ASP A 114 -18.35 -10.20 16.68
C ASP A 114 -17.85 -10.12 15.22
N MET A 115 -17.38 -8.96 14.78
CA MET A 115 -16.83 -8.77 13.43
C MET A 115 -15.45 -9.42 13.29
N CYS A 116 -14.61 -9.36 14.33
CA CYS A 116 -13.35 -10.09 14.35
C CYS A 116 -13.58 -11.60 14.28
N ARG A 117 -14.56 -12.12 15.04
CA ARG A 117 -14.90 -13.55 15.03
C ARG A 117 -15.39 -14.00 13.66
N GLU A 118 -16.31 -13.26 13.02
CA GLU A 118 -16.79 -13.60 11.68
C GLU A 118 -15.64 -13.65 10.64
N LEU A 119 -14.71 -12.71 10.71
CA LEU A 119 -13.53 -12.71 9.83
C LEU A 119 -12.62 -13.90 10.12
N THR A 120 -12.40 -14.24 11.39
CA THR A 120 -11.61 -15.43 11.76
C THR A 120 -12.26 -16.71 11.28
N ASP A 121 -13.58 -16.86 11.46
CA ASP A 121 -14.34 -18.03 11.01
C ASP A 121 -14.30 -18.17 9.48
N ARG A 122 -14.42 -17.05 8.75
CA ARG A 122 -14.27 -17.02 7.29
C ARG A 122 -12.87 -17.41 6.83
N ILE A 123 -11.82 -16.92 7.50
CA ILE A 123 -10.44 -17.29 7.19
C ILE A 123 -10.24 -18.78 7.43
N ALA A 124 -10.71 -19.31 8.56
CA ALA A 124 -10.63 -20.73 8.87
C ALA A 124 -11.34 -21.59 7.82
N GLY A 125 -12.55 -21.20 7.41
CA GLY A 125 -13.29 -21.90 6.34
C GLY A 125 -12.56 -21.88 4.99
N LEU A 126 -11.93 -20.76 4.63
CA LEU A 126 -11.12 -20.66 3.40
C LEU A 126 -9.86 -21.55 3.46
N SER A 127 -9.25 -21.70 4.63
CA SER A 127 -8.10 -22.60 4.81
C SER A 127 -8.47 -24.06 4.54
N VAL A 128 -9.61 -24.53 5.06
CA VAL A 128 -10.08 -25.90 4.83
C VAL A 128 -10.32 -26.15 3.34
N LEU A 129 -10.98 -25.21 2.65
CA LEU A 129 -11.21 -25.33 1.20
C LEU A 129 -9.92 -25.34 0.39
N LEU A 130 -8.86 -24.67 0.86
CA LEU A 130 -7.56 -24.71 0.20
C LEU A 130 -6.89 -26.08 0.36
N GLU A 131 -6.98 -26.70 1.54
CA GLU A 131 -6.47 -28.04 1.80
C GLU A 131 -7.17 -29.10 0.94
N GLU A 132 -8.50 -29.06 0.85
CA GLU A 132 -9.27 -29.96 -0.01
C GLU A 132 -8.90 -29.83 -1.49
N ASN A 133 -8.66 -28.60 -1.96
CA ASN A 133 -8.23 -28.35 -3.34
C ASN A 133 -6.80 -28.83 -3.60
N THR A 134 -5.90 -28.79 -2.60
CA THR A 134 -4.54 -29.31 -2.77
C THR A 134 -4.54 -30.83 -2.90
N ASP A 135 -5.38 -31.53 -2.14
CA ASP A 135 -5.48 -33.00 -2.20
C ASP A 135 -6.03 -33.45 -3.57
N LEU A 136 -7.08 -32.78 -4.07
CA LEU A 136 -7.63 -33.05 -5.41
C LEU A 136 -6.59 -32.84 -6.52
N MET A 137 -5.75 -31.81 -6.40
CA MET A 137 -4.69 -31.55 -7.37
C MET A 137 -3.59 -32.62 -7.33
N GLU A 138 -3.30 -33.18 -6.15
CA GLU A 138 -2.35 -34.30 -6.00
C GLU A 138 -2.89 -35.57 -6.68
N ASP A 139 -4.17 -35.88 -6.50
CA ASP A 139 -4.82 -37.03 -7.15
C ASP A 139 -4.84 -36.91 -8.68
N VAL A 140 -5.15 -35.72 -9.19
CA VAL A 140 -5.09 -35.44 -10.64
C VAL A 140 -3.67 -35.62 -11.16
N ASN A 141 -2.68 -35.10 -10.45
CA ASN A 141 -1.27 -35.23 -10.83
C ASN A 141 -0.80 -36.70 -10.85
N ASN A 142 -1.15 -37.48 -9.83
CA ASN A 142 -0.85 -38.91 -9.77
C ASN A 142 -1.51 -39.69 -10.92
N THR A 143 -2.76 -39.34 -11.26
CA THR A 143 -3.49 -39.94 -12.39
C THR A 143 -2.78 -39.65 -13.71
N LEU A 144 -2.38 -38.39 -13.94
CA LEU A 144 -1.64 -37.99 -15.14
C LEU A 144 -0.30 -38.71 -15.26
N LEU A 145 0.48 -38.80 -14.17
CA LEU A 145 1.74 -39.55 -14.15
C LEU A 145 1.55 -41.02 -14.54
N SER A 146 0.51 -41.66 -14.03
CA SER A 146 0.19 -43.06 -14.37
C SER A 146 -0.15 -43.25 -15.86
N LEU A 147 -0.83 -42.27 -16.47
CA LEU A 147 -1.17 -42.30 -17.89
C LEU A 147 0.08 -42.11 -18.77
N VAL A 148 0.96 -41.18 -18.40
CA VAL A 148 2.24 -40.96 -19.09
C VAL A 148 3.08 -42.24 -19.08
N GLN A 149 3.22 -42.89 -17.91
CA GLN A 149 3.96 -44.16 -17.80
C GLN A 149 3.36 -45.26 -18.69
N LYS A 150 2.03 -45.37 -18.78
CA LYS A 150 1.35 -46.32 -19.68
C LYS A 150 1.61 -46.03 -21.15
N MET A 151 1.64 -44.75 -21.54
CA MET A 151 1.97 -44.33 -22.91
C MET A 151 3.42 -44.64 -23.26
N GLU A 152 4.37 -44.34 -22.36
CA GLU A 152 5.79 -44.66 -22.55
C GLU A 152 6.01 -46.16 -22.69
N SER A 153 5.35 -46.97 -21.85
CA SER A 153 5.43 -48.44 -21.94
C SER A 153 4.88 -48.99 -23.25
N SER A 154 3.87 -48.33 -23.82
CA SER A 154 3.27 -48.72 -25.10
C SER A 154 4.16 -48.37 -26.31
N LEU A 155 4.99 -47.33 -26.20
CA LEU A 155 5.91 -46.90 -27.26
C LEU A 155 7.14 -47.81 -27.39
N VAL A 156 7.56 -48.50 -26.32
CA VAL A 156 8.71 -49.42 -26.33
C VAL A 156 8.40 -50.75 -27.04
N LEU A 157 7.12 -51.06 -27.27
CA LEU A 157 6.67 -52.30 -27.91
C LEU A 157 6.48 -52.19 -29.44
N ILE A 158 6.78 -51.02 -30.03
CA ILE A 158 6.70 -50.74 -31.47
C ILE A 158 8.12 -50.58 -32.02
#